data_AF-A0AAQ3L103-F1
#
_entry.id   AF-A0AAQ3L103-F1
#
_cell.length_a   1.000
_cell.length_b   1.000
_cell.length_c   1.000
_cell.angle_alpha   90.00
_cell.angle_beta   90.00
_cell.angle_gamma   90.00
#
_symmetry.space_group_name_H-M   'P 1'
#
loop_
_entity.id
_entity.type
_entity.pdbx_description
1 polymer ?
#
loop_
_entity_poly.entity_id
_entity_poly.type
_entity_poly.pdbx_seq_one_letter_code
_entity_poly.pdbx_strand_id
1 'polypeptide(L)'
;MSGTGSRSVLQPDPFLNELTSMFECSTEKGSVWVTFKRSSMKSKAARNKMQSAGQSIEYRCLVRATDSKKTISTSLSAKDYQKFQASYATVLKAHMNSLKKRERKDRKKTAEPEKKQVSSKSESSKKQAAPTSKSS
;
A
#
# COMPACT_ATOMS: atom_id res chain seq x y z
N MET A 1 15.20 13.16 21.32
CA MET A 1 13.99 13.99 21.52
C MET A 1 12.81 13.08 21.81
N SER A 2 12.65 12.66 23.07
CA SER A 2 11.54 11.83 23.52
C SER A 2 10.34 12.73 23.83
N GLY A 3 9.52 12.99 22.82
CA GLY A 3 8.23 13.62 23.03
C GLY A 3 7.37 12.77 23.96
N THR A 4 7.01 13.32 25.11
CA THR A 4 6.01 12.82 26.06
C THR A 4 4.61 13.00 25.46
N GLY A 5 4.38 12.48 24.26
CA GLY A 5 3.07 12.46 23.64
C GLY A 5 2.20 11.35 24.23
N SER A 6 0.92 11.62 24.44
CA SER A 6 -0.04 10.60 24.88
C SER A 6 -0.09 9.47 23.87
N ARG A 7 0.10 8.24 24.34
CA ARG A 7 0.09 7.01 23.52
C ARG A 7 -1.17 6.21 23.80
N SER A 8 -2.01 6.04 22.78
CA SER A 8 -3.26 5.28 22.88
C SER A 8 -3.28 4.09 21.93
N VAL A 9 -3.75 2.93 22.42
CA VAL A 9 -4.01 1.75 21.60
C VAL A 9 -5.52 1.70 21.36
N LEU A 10 -5.93 1.72 20.09
CA LEU A 10 -7.32 1.83 19.67
C LEU A 10 -7.73 0.65 18.78
N GLN A 11 -9.03 0.39 18.74
CA GLN A 11 -9.63 -0.49 17.74
C GLN A 11 -9.55 0.14 16.34
N PRO A 12 -9.74 -0.64 15.25
CA PRO A 12 -9.57 -0.15 13.88
C PRO A 12 -10.45 1.07 13.54
N ASP A 13 -11.72 1.07 13.93
CA ASP A 13 -12.64 2.16 13.58
C ASP A 13 -12.35 3.45 14.37
N PRO A 14 -12.17 3.42 15.71
CA PRO A 14 -11.74 4.61 16.45
C PRO A 14 -10.35 5.14 16.02
N PHE A 15 -9.45 4.26 15.56
CA PHE A 15 -8.16 4.68 15.02
C PHE A 15 -8.33 5.56 13.77
N LEU A 16 -9.25 5.19 12.87
CA LEU A 16 -9.52 5.97 11.66
C LEU A 16 -10.13 7.34 12.00
N ASN A 17 -11.02 7.40 12.98
CA ASN A 17 -11.61 8.67 13.42
C ASN A 17 -10.56 9.62 14.00
N GLU A 18 -9.70 9.13 14.92
CA GLU A 18 -8.63 9.99 15.46
C GLU A 18 -7.62 10.36 14.38
N LEU A 19 -7.33 9.47 13.42
CA LEU A 19 -6.47 9.78 12.28
C LEU A 19 -7.04 10.93 11.42
N THR A 20 -8.34 10.92 11.15
CA THR A 20 -9.03 12.04 10.47
C THR A 20 -8.84 13.33 11.25
N SER A 21 -9.09 13.33 12.57
CA SER A 21 -8.86 14.51 13.41
C SER A 21 -7.40 14.99 13.38
N MET A 22 -6.42 14.09 13.34
CA MET A 22 -5.00 14.44 13.21
C MET A 22 -4.71 15.16 11.88
N PHE A 23 -5.32 14.71 10.78
CA PHE A 23 -5.18 15.37 9.49
C PHE A 23 -5.82 16.76 9.48
N GLU A 24 -7.02 16.90 10.06
CA GLU A 24 -7.72 18.18 10.16
C GLU A 24 -6.92 19.20 10.97
N CYS A 25 -6.37 18.79 12.12
CA CYS A 25 -5.52 19.66 12.95
C CYS A 25 -4.18 20.02 12.30
N SER A 26 -3.65 19.18 11.40
CA SER A 26 -2.34 19.38 10.76
C SER A 26 -2.42 20.04 9.38
N THR A 27 -3.60 20.55 8.98
CA THR A 27 -3.84 21.15 7.66
C THR A 27 -2.97 22.38 7.40
N GLU A 28 -2.82 23.27 8.38
CA GLU A 28 -2.04 24.50 8.25
C GLU A 28 -0.57 24.30 8.60
N LYS A 29 -0.30 23.64 9.74
CA LYS A 29 1.05 23.42 10.27
C LYS A 29 1.09 22.07 10.95
N GLY A 30 2.02 21.23 10.53
CA GLY A 30 2.25 19.94 11.15
C GLY A 30 2.64 18.88 10.14
N SER A 31 2.86 17.69 10.64
CA SER A 31 3.09 16.51 9.82
C SER A 31 2.56 15.32 10.59
N VAL A 32 1.78 14.50 9.90
CA VAL A 32 1.26 13.25 10.46
C VAL A 32 2.09 12.12 9.87
N TRP A 33 2.80 11.39 10.72
CA TRP A 33 3.56 10.21 10.31
C TRP A 33 2.75 8.96 10.60
N VAL A 34 2.43 8.22 9.53
CA VAL A 34 1.79 6.91 9.65
C VAL A 34 2.78 5.81 9.27
N THR A 35 2.90 4.79 10.12
CA THR A 35 3.80 3.65 9.91
C THR A 35 3.03 2.35 10.00
N PHE A 36 3.34 1.42 9.10
CA PHE A 36 2.79 0.07 9.08
C PHE A 36 3.94 -0.91 9.31
N LYS A 37 3.85 -1.74 10.35
CA LYS A 37 4.92 -2.69 10.70
C LYS A 37 4.34 -4.07 11.00
N ARG A 38 4.92 -5.11 10.40
CA ARG A 38 4.60 -6.50 10.78
C ARG A 38 5.05 -6.74 12.21
N SER A 39 4.13 -7.16 13.08
CA SER A 39 4.36 -7.39 14.49
C SER A 39 3.73 -8.70 14.93
N SER A 40 4.45 -9.48 15.72
CA SER A 40 3.87 -10.64 16.41
C SER A 40 3.13 -10.24 17.70
N MET A 41 3.13 -8.96 18.07
CA MET A 41 2.75 -8.39 19.39
C MET A 41 3.47 -8.98 20.62
N LYS A 42 4.20 -10.08 20.45
CA LYS A 42 4.98 -10.78 21.45
C LYS A 42 6.40 -10.23 21.54
N SER A 43 6.92 -10.17 22.78
CA SER A 43 8.32 -9.82 23.06
C SER A 43 9.26 -10.83 22.41
N LYS A 44 10.54 -10.46 22.22
CA LYS A 44 11.56 -11.34 21.62
C LYS A 44 11.68 -12.66 22.39
N ALA A 45 11.68 -12.60 23.72
CA ALA A 45 11.73 -13.77 24.59
C ALA A 45 10.51 -14.69 24.41
N ALA A 46 9.30 -14.13 24.37
CA ALA A 46 8.08 -14.91 24.14
C ALA A 46 8.06 -15.54 22.75
N ARG A 47 8.58 -14.84 21.74
CA ARG A 47 8.67 -15.33 20.36
C ARG A 47 9.64 -16.51 20.25
N ASN A 48 10.80 -16.42 20.89
CA ASN A 48 11.79 -17.51 20.92
C ASN A 48 11.22 -18.76 21.61
N LYS A 49 10.54 -18.60 22.75
CA LYS A 49 9.90 -19.73 23.45
C LYS A 49 8.86 -20.43 22.59
N MET A 50 8.03 -19.68 21.87
CA MET A 50 7.02 -20.25 20.97
C MET A 50 7.64 -20.95 19.77
N GLN A 51 8.72 -20.41 19.22
CA GLN A 51 9.45 -21.05 18.13
C GLN A 51 10.10 -22.36 18.58
N SER A 52 10.73 -22.38 19.77
CA SER A 52 11.27 -23.61 20.35
C SER A 52 10.20 -24.64 20.70
N ALA A 53 8.99 -24.20 21.04
CA ALA A 53 7.84 -25.06 21.32
C ALA A 53 7.04 -25.47 20.06
N GLY A 54 7.51 -25.11 18.85
CA GLY A 54 6.81 -25.42 17.60
C GLY A 54 5.46 -24.72 17.40
N GLN A 55 5.15 -23.68 18.18
CA GLN A 55 3.89 -22.96 18.09
C GLN A 55 3.88 -21.97 16.93
N SER A 56 2.77 -21.93 16.18
CA SER A 56 2.57 -20.96 15.10
C SER A 56 2.43 -19.53 15.65
N ILE A 57 3.26 -18.61 15.15
CA ILE A 57 3.17 -17.19 15.50
C ILE A 57 2.19 -16.50 14.56
N GLU A 58 1.05 -16.07 15.09
CA GLU A 58 0.15 -15.19 14.36
C GLU A 58 0.80 -13.81 14.20
N TYR A 59 0.97 -13.37 12.96
CA TYR A 59 1.47 -12.04 12.65
C TYR A 59 0.32 -11.09 12.40
N ARG A 60 0.41 -9.91 13.01
CA ARG A 60 -0.50 -8.79 12.83
C ARG A 60 0.20 -7.63 12.16
N CYS A 61 -0.57 -6.73 11.57
CA CYS A 61 -0.07 -5.43 11.13
C CYS A 61 -0.25 -4.42 12.26
N LEU A 62 0.85 -3.88 12.79
CA LEU A 62 0.81 -2.76 13.73
C LEU A 62 0.86 -1.46 12.94
N VAL A 63 -0.22 -0.70 13.02
CA VAL A 63 -0.31 0.64 12.43
C VAL A 63 -0.09 1.65 13.56
N ARG A 64 0.76 2.65 13.34
CA ARG A 64 0.96 3.76 14.27
C ARG A 64 0.88 5.08 13.52
N ALA A 65 0.04 5.99 13.99
CA ALA A 65 0.03 7.36 13.53
C ALA A 65 0.55 8.25 14.66
N THR A 66 1.44 9.18 14.33
CA THR A 66 1.94 10.17 15.27
C THR A 66 1.85 11.54 14.65
N ASP A 67 1.34 12.45 15.46
CA ASP A 67 1.53 13.88 15.31
C ASP A 67 2.57 14.30 16.36
N SER A 68 3.00 15.55 16.31
CA SER A 68 3.97 16.16 17.21
C SER A 68 3.62 15.97 18.70
N LYS A 69 2.34 15.83 19.04
CA LYS A 69 1.83 15.75 20.42
C LYS A 69 1.16 14.43 20.79
N LYS A 70 0.54 13.74 19.83
CA LYS A 70 -0.29 12.55 20.07
C LYS A 70 0.22 11.37 19.24
N THR A 71 0.18 10.18 19.82
CA THR A 71 0.49 8.94 19.10
C THR A 71 -0.62 7.92 19.32
N ILE A 72 -1.24 7.48 18.23
CA ILE A 72 -2.22 6.38 18.24
C ILE A 72 -1.66 5.14 17.56
N SER A 73 -2.15 3.98 17.97
CA SER A 73 -1.76 2.71 17.38
C SER A 73 -2.92 1.72 17.34
N THR A 74 -2.95 0.88 16.32
CA THR A 74 -3.90 -0.22 16.20
C THR A 74 -3.22 -1.47 15.65
N SER A 75 -3.72 -2.64 16.04
CA SER A 75 -3.22 -3.94 15.57
C SER A 75 -4.28 -4.62 14.72
N LEU A 76 -3.95 -4.91 13.47
CA LEU A 76 -4.87 -5.50 12.50
C LEU A 76 -4.58 -6.99 12.31
N SER A 77 -5.64 -7.79 12.37
CA SER A 77 -5.62 -9.19 11.95
C SER A 77 -5.67 -9.28 10.41
N ALA A 78 -5.39 -10.46 9.85
CA ALA A 78 -5.53 -10.68 8.41
C ALA A 78 -6.98 -10.49 7.91
N LYS A 79 -7.98 -10.75 8.76
CA LYS A 79 -9.41 -10.65 8.41
C LYS A 79 -9.88 -9.21 8.31
N ASP A 80 -9.40 -8.36 9.21
CA ASP A 80 -9.85 -6.96 9.31
C ASP A 80 -9.04 -6.03 8.38
N TYR A 81 -7.88 -6.49 7.91
CA TYR A 81 -6.96 -5.70 7.09
C TYR A 81 -7.62 -5.15 5.83
N GLN A 82 -8.39 -5.96 5.09
CA GLN A 82 -9.02 -5.51 3.84
C GLN A 82 -10.04 -4.39 4.08
N LYS A 83 -10.87 -4.53 5.11
CA LYS A 83 -11.85 -3.49 5.49
C LYS A 83 -11.15 -2.21 5.91
N PHE A 84 -10.15 -2.34 6.79
CA PHE A 84 -9.36 -1.20 7.25
C PHE A 84 -8.65 -0.49 6.08
N GLN A 85 -8.12 -1.24 5.11
CA GLN A 85 -7.41 -0.67 3.96
C GLN A 85 -8.33 0.14 3.07
N ALA A 86 -9.57 -0.31 2.83
CA ALA A 86 -10.57 0.45 2.07
C ALA A 86 -10.95 1.77 2.77
N SER A 87 -11.23 1.72 4.08
CA SER A 87 -11.56 2.92 4.86
C SER A 87 -10.38 3.88 4.98
N TYR A 88 -9.17 3.36 5.24
CA TYR A 88 -7.94 4.14 5.29
C TYR A 88 -7.63 4.85 3.97
N ALA A 89 -7.81 4.16 2.83
CA ALA A 89 -7.64 4.78 1.51
C ALA A 89 -8.62 5.94 1.27
N THR A 90 -9.83 5.84 1.82
CA THR A 90 -10.84 6.89 1.72
C THR A 90 -10.44 8.11 2.55
N VAL A 91 -10.01 7.92 3.80
CA VAL A 91 -9.48 8.99 4.67
C VAL A 91 -8.30 9.69 3.99
N LEU A 92 -7.32 8.92 3.49
CA LEU A 92 -6.17 9.46 2.78
C LEU A 92 -6.55 10.32 1.57
N LYS A 93 -7.51 9.85 0.76
CA LYS A 93 -7.97 10.58 -0.43
C LYS A 93 -8.70 11.87 -0.07
N ALA A 94 -9.44 11.88 1.03
CA ALA A 94 -10.16 13.06 1.50
C ALA A 94 -9.20 14.16 1.99
N HIS A 95 -8.17 13.79 2.77
CA HIS A 95 -7.33 14.77 3.46
C HIS A 95 -6.01 15.13 2.74
N MET A 96 -5.52 14.32 1.78
CA MET A 96 -4.31 14.64 1.01
C MET A 96 -4.63 15.37 -0.32
N ASN A 97 -5.41 16.45 -0.25
CA ASN A 97 -5.89 17.21 -1.40
C ASN A 97 -4.95 18.35 -1.85
N SER A 98 -4.10 18.88 -0.96
CA SER A 98 -3.24 20.05 -1.21
C SER A 98 -1.94 19.75 -1.97
N LEU A 99 -1.83 18.59 -2.63
CA LEU A 99 -0.66 18.25 -3.44
C LEU A 99 -0.75 18.93 -4.81
N LYS A 100 0.37 19.46 -5.31
CA LYS A 100 0.45 19.99 -6.68
C LYS A 100 -0.06 18.93 -7.64
N LYS A 101 -1.09 19.28 -8.45
CA LYS A 101 -1.56 18.39 -9.50
C LYS A 101 -0.36 18.02 -10.35
N ARG A 102 -0.10 16.72 -10.49
CA ARG A 102 0.88 16.22 -11.44
C ARG A 102 0.44 16.71 -12.81
N GLU A 103 1.15 17.67 -13.38
CA GLU A 103 1.00 17.99 -14.79
C GLU A 103 1.33 16.72 -15.55
N ARG A 104 0.28 16.03 -16.02
CA ARG A 104 0.43 15.09 -17.11
C ARG A 104 0.85 15.98 -18.27
N LYS A 105 2.16 16.05 -18.54
CA LYS A 105 2.67 16.48 -19.84
C LYS A 105 1.91 15.63 -20.86
N ASP A 106 0.90 16.25 -21.45
CA ASP A 106 0.10 15.71 -22.52
C ASP A 106 1.06 15.20 -23.60
N ARG A 107 1.34 13.89 -23.61
CA ARG A 107 1.68 13.22 -24.86
C ARG A 107 0.38 13.10 -25.63
N LYS A 108 -0.07 14.24 -26.15
CA LYS A 108 -1.02 14.36 -27.24
C LYS A 108 -0.45 13.60 -28.42
N LYS A 109 -0.80 12.32 -28.55
CA LYS A 109 -0.83 11.61 -29.83
C LYS A 109 -2.30 11.46 -30.19
N THR A 110 -2.86 12.55 -30.71
CA THR A 110 -4.08 12.50 -31.51
C THR A 110 -3.85 13.37 -32.73
N ALA A 111 -3.65 12.71 -33.88
CA ALA A 111 -4.06 13.11 -35.22
C ALA A 111 -3.42 12.18 -36.28
N GLU A 112 -4.14 11.16 -36.71
CA GLU A 112 -4.16 10.75 -38.14
C GLU A 112 -4.94 11.84 -38.95
N PRO A 113 -4.92 11.95 -40.31
CA PRO A 113 -4.81 10.86 -41.31
C PRO A 113 -4.10 11.17 -42.68
N GLU A 114 -4.11 10.14 -43.55
CA GLU A 114 -4.12 10.12 -45.05
C GLU A 114 -2.84 10.32 -45.92
N LYS A 115 -2.43 9.23 -46.61
CA LYS A 115 -2.64 8.92 -48.07
C LYS A 115 -1.44 8.33 -48.85
N LYS A 116 -1.72 7.16 -49.50
CA LYS A 116 -1.10 6.54 -50.71
C LYS A 116 0.35 6.02 -50.60
N GLN A 117 0.78 4.86 -51.13
CA GLN A 117 0.29 4.04 -52.26
C GLN A 117 0.95 2.62 -52.26
N VAL A 118 0.14 1.57 -52.48
CA VAL A 118 0.27 0.44 -53.46
C VAL A 118 1.64 -0.26 -53.64
N SER A 119 1.79 -1.53 -53.22
CA SER A 119 1.93 -2.80 -54.01
C SER A 119 3.18 -3.55 -53.50
N SER A 120 3.37 -4.88 -53.47
CA SER A 120 2.86 -6.06 -54.18
C SER A 120 3.20 -7.30 -53.31
N LYS A 121 2.23 -8.19 -53.04
CA LYS A 121 2.11 -9.58 -53.53
C LYS A 121 3.37 -10.48 -53.45
N SER A 122 3.34 -11.48 -52.56
CA SER A 122 3.61 -12.90 -52.90
C SER A 122 3.29 -13.85 -51.73
N GLU A 123 2.40 -14.80 -52.00
CA GLU A 123 2.14 -16.04 -51.26
C GLU A 123 3.40 -16.86 -50.95
N SER A 124 3.41 -17.56 -49.81
CA SER A 124 3.69 -19.01 -49.78
C SER A 124 3.43 -19.59 -48.38
N SER A 125 2.29 -20.27 -48.29
CA SER A 125 2.04 -21.58 -47.67
C SER A 125 3.13 -22.35 -46.90
N LYS A 126 2.62 -23.15 -45.95
CA LYS A 126 3.05 -24.49 -45.45
C LYS A 126 3.80 -24.48 -44.10
N LYS A 127 3.16 -24.74 -42.96
CA LYS A 127 2.55 -25.97 -42.39
C LYS A 127 3.58 -27.05 -41.99
N GLN A 128 3.64 -27.32 -40.66
CA GLN A 128 4.14 -28.52 -39.94
C GLN A 128 5.69 -28.71 -39.92
N ALA A 129 6.35 -29.28 -38.89
CA ALA A 129 5.96 -30.30 -37.93
C ALA A 129 6.80 -30.25 -36.61
N ALA A 130 6.45 -31.15 -35.69
CA ALA A 130 6.82 -31.27 -34.27
C ALA A 130 8.25 -31.84 -33.99
N PRO A 131 8.65 -32.03 -32.71
CA PRO A 131 10.04 -32.12 -32.21
C PRO A 131 10.60 -33.55 -32.14
N THR A 132 11.93 -33.74 -32.17
CA THR A 132 12.61 -34.91 -31.56
C THR A 132 14.12 -34.65 -31.28
N SER A 133 14.48 -34.79 -30.00
CA SER A 133 15.66 -35.45 -29.36
C SER A 133 17.13 -35.26 -29.79
N LYS A 134 17.98 -35.37 -28.72
CA LYS A 134 19.45 -35.64 -28.60
C LYS A 134 20.34 -34.38 -28.50
N SER A 135 21.35 -34.27 -27.64
CA SER A 135 22.11 -35.24 -26.82
C SER A 135 23.04 -34.49 -25.85
N SER A 136 23.33 -35.06 -24.67
CA SER A 136 24.67 -35.33 -24.13
C SER A 136 24.54 -36.14 -22.85
#